data_AF-A0A3D3W1E1-F1
#
_entry.id   AF-A0A3D3W1E1-F1
#
_cell.length_a   1.000
_cell.length_b   1.000
_cell.length_c   1.000
_cell.angle_alpha   90.00
_cell.angle_beta   90.00
_cell.angle_gamma   90.00
#
_symmetry.space_group_name_H-M   'P 1'
#
loop_
_entity.id
_entity.type
_entity.pdbx_description
1 polymer ?
#
loop_
_entity_poly.entity_id
_entity_poly.type
_entity_poly.pdbx_seq_one_letter_code
_entity_poly.pdbx_strand_id
1 'polypeptide(L)'
;MKAGSSWNSRAWLAMSATSPPELVFAAFFAGLFLRFVSDCGCWCIGFCCCCKVSKMCSIAVRMLRRAVLLLISGLLWSGTVRAQSVPPHGDSAATPEAIRHFELQIRPLLATHCYQCHGAKQQKGGLRLDSPGAILAGGESGPVLVPGQPDDSLLIQAVRYDGYQMPPAGQLPAADVQLLADWVQSGAGMPAAEGGAVRPLQAEFTEQDRRWWALQPLSNPVIPQITGPQAQWVRNDVDRFLLAAMQTAGLGPAPEADRATLIRRVTFDLTGLPPTAQQIREFEADDRVDAWERLVDRLLQSDQYGERWARQWLDLVRYADSDGYRADGFRPDAWRYRDYVIDSLNQDKPYDRFVQEQLAGDELFPDSPDALVATGFLRHWIYEYNNRDARGQWDLILNEVTDTTADVFLGLGLQCARCHDHKYDPLLQRDYYRLRAVFAGLLPKDGTVIASTAELQSHEQALDTWMSATAEIRGQIAELEQPYRDDARIKAIEMFPPDVEAILKSAPHQRSPLEQQLYHLAWRQVDYEYEVLDNRIKGDAKDRLLALRRQLSEFDRL
;
A
#
# COMPACT_ATOMS: atom_id res chain seq x y z
N MET A 1 -22.81 20.71 -41.37
CA MET A 1 -22.76 19.77 -42.53
C MET A 1 -22.04 18.50 -42.08
N LYS A 2 -22.25 17.34 -42.73
CA LYS A 2 -21.51 16.12 -42.38
C LYS A 2 -20.13 16.11 -43.04
N ALA A 3 -19.07 15.97 -42.25
CA ALA A 3 -17.75 15.56 -42.71
C ALA A 3 -17.25 14.49 -41.74
N GLY A 4 -17.16 13.24 -42.21
CA GLY A 4 -16.61 12.12 -41.45
C GLY A 4 -15.32 11.66 -42.09
N SER A 5 -14.23 11.61 -41.32
CA SER A 5 -12.90 11.17 -41.77
C SER A 5 -12.51 9.88 -41.06
N SER A 6 -12.89 8.75 -41.63
CA SER A 6 -12.42 7.43 -41.19
C SER A 6 -10.93 7.27 -41.52
N TRP A 7 -10.07 7.25 -40.49
CA TRP A 7 -8.66 6.88 -40.67
C TRP A 7 -8.50 5.36 -40.50
N ASN A 8 -8.00 4.73 -41.56
CA ASN A 8 -7.97 3.28 -41.70
C ASN A 8 -6.58 2.75 -41.31
N SER A 9 -6.53 1.66 -40.55
CA SER A 9 -5.27 1.11 -40.05
C SER A 9 -4.61 0.16 -41.06
N ARG A 10 -3.35 0.44 -41.44
CA ARG A 10 -2.30 -0.49 -41.97
C ARG A 10 -1.17 0.27 -42.65
N ALA A 11 0.07 0.09 -42.19
CA ALA A 11 1.28 -0.16 -43.01
C ALA A 11 2.51 -0.31 -42.10
N TRP A 12 3.52 -1.06 -42.57
CA TRP A 12 4.86 -1.26 -41.96
C TRP A 12 4.86 -2.05 -40.63
N LEU A 13 5.71 -3.05 -40.38
CA LEU A 13 6.86 -3.60 -41.14
C LEU A 13 6.83 -5.15 -41.14
N ALA A 14 7.44 -5.78 -42.15
CA ALA A 14 7.69 -7.23 -42.18
C ALA A 14 8.90 -7.57 -43.07
N MET A 15 9.65 -8.63 -42.69
CA MET A 15 10.83 -9.21 -43.39
C MET A 15 12.07 -8.29 -43.41
N SER A 16 13.31 -8.71 -43.12
CA SER A 16 13.99 -10.03 -43.12
C SER A 16 14.86 -10.18 -41.85
N ALA A 17 15.11 -11.32 -41.19
CA ALA A 17 15.34 -12.73 -41.58
C ALA A 17 16.84 -13.12 -41.73
N THR A 18 17.40 -13.78 -40.71
CA THR A 18 18.27 -15.00 -40.75
C THR A 18 18.59 -15.51 -39.33
N SER A 19 18.93 -16.80 -39.21
CA SER A 19 19.11 -17.59 -37.96
C SER A 19 20.18 -18.71 -38.21
N PRO A 20 20.52 -19.65 -37.30
CA PRO A 20 20.17 -19.84 -35.87
C PRO A 20 21.45 -20.12 -34.97
N PRO A 21 21.68 -21.20 -34.16
CA PRO A 21 22.54 -21.14 -32.94
C PRO A 21 23.71 -22.16 -32.89
N GLU A 22 24.41 -22.32 -31.73
CA GLU A 22 24.74 -23.64 -31.11
C GLU A 22 25.53 -23.58 -29.77
N LEU A 23 25.67 -24.75 -29.11
CA LEU A 23 26.56 -25.12 -27.96
C LEU A 23 26.27 -24.41 -26.61
N VAL A 24 25.98 -25.04 -25.47
CA VAL A 24 26.16 -26.42 -24.93
C VAL A 24 27.62 -26.81 -24.61
N PHE A 25 28.02 -26.73 -23.32
CA PHE A 25 28.61 -27.86 -22.57
C PHE A 25 28.74 -27.56 -21.04
N ALA A 26 29.19 -28.57 -20.29
CA ALA A 26 29.69 -28.54 -18.90
C ALA A 26 28.68 -28.74 -17.74
N ALA A 27 28.21 -29.99 -17.59
CA ALA A 27 27.91 -30.57 -16.28
C ALA A 27 28.83 -31.77 -16.04
N PHE A 28 29.68 -31.73 -15.00
CA PHE A 28 30.25 -32.89 -14.29
C PHE A 28 31.12 -32.42 -13.12
N PHE A 29 30.75 -32.77 -11.88
CA PHE A 29 31.62 -32.66 -10.71
C PHE A 29 31.31 -33.82 -9.76
N ALA A 30 32.22 -34.80 -9.68
CA ALA A 30 32.12 -35.94 -8.78
C ALA A 30 33.50 -36.60 -8.60
N GLY A 31 33.75 -37.18 -7.41
CA GLY A 31 34.85 -38.14 -7.23
C GLY A 31 36.16 -37.60 -6.64
N LEU A 32 36.21 -37.56 -5.31
CA LEU A 32 37.30 -38.09 -4.46
C LEU A 32 38.72 -38.26 -5.06
N PHE A 33 39.74 -37.73 -4.37
CA PHE A 33 40.88 -38.55 -3.94
C PHE A 33 41.54 -37.99 -2.66
N LEU A 34 42.27 -38.83 -1.92
CA LEU A 34 42.81 -38.56 -0.58
C LEU A 34 44.33 -38.80 -0.52
N ARG A 35 45.03 -37.93 0.24
CA ARG A 35 46.37 -38.11 0.87
C ARG A 35 47.57 -38.49 -0.02
N PHE A 36 48.69 -37.77 0.16
CA PHE A 36 49.88 -38.35 0.85
C PHE A 36 50.72 -37.25 1.53
N VAL A 37 51.98 -37.52 1.90
CA VAL A 37 52.71 -36.89 3.04
C VAL A 37 54.16 -36.49 2.67
N SER A 38 54.73 -35.54 3.45
CA SER A 38 56.15 -35.07 3.54
C SER A 38 56.50 -33.88 2.60
N ASP A 39 57.42 -32.94 2.93
CA ASP A 39 58.69 -33.05 3.69
C ASP A 39 59.04 -31.90 4.70
N CYS A 40 60.04 -32.26 5.52
CA CYS A 40 61.00 -31.54 6.42
C CYS A 40 61.18 -30.00 6.51
N GLY A 41 61.54 -29.55 7.73
CA GLY A 41 62.24 -28.27 8.04
C GLY A 41 61.67 -27.53 9.27
N CYS A 42 62.12 -27.61 10.54
CA CYS A 42 63.39 -27.90 11.25
C CYS A 42 64.11 -26.64 11.80
N TRP A 43 63.93 -26.34 13.10
CA TRP A 43 64.87 -25.75 14.12
C TRP A 43 64.09 -25.45 15.43
N CYS A 44 64.48 -25.94 16.63
CA CYS A 44 65.45 -25.37 17.62
C CYS A 44 64.92 -24.10 18.36
N ILE A 45 64.83 -23.91 19.69
CA ILE A 45 65.27 -24.53 21.00
C ILE A 45 64.23 -24.09 22.10
N GLY A 46 64.04 -24.61 23.33
CA GLY A 46 64.59 -25.71 24.16
C GLY A 46 64.68 -25.34 25.69
N PHE A 47 64.86 -26.34 26.60
CA PHE A 47 65.13 -26.20 28.08
C PHE A 47 64.00 -25.65 29.00
N CYS A 48 63.83 -25.98 30.32
CA CYS A 48 64.24 -27.17 31.12
C CYS A 48 63.53 -27.32 32.51
N CYS A 49 63.17 -28.56 32.89
CA CYS A 49 63.53 -29.28 34.16
C CYS A 49 63.26 -28.73 35.60
N CYS A 50 62.34 -29.41 36.34
CA CYS A 50 62.64 -30.34 37.47
C CYS A 50 62.22 -30.10 38.96
N CYS A 51 62.22 -31.25 39.67
CA CYS A 51 62.06 -31.55 41.13
C CYS A 51 60.66 -31.45 41.76
N LYS A 52 60.07 -32.43 42.51
CA LYS A 52 60.45 -33.62 43.35
C LYS A 52 60.50 -33.37 44.88
N VAL A 53 60.24 -34.48 45.62
CA VAL A 53 60.23 -34.70 47.08
C VAL A 53 58.87 -34.47 47.77
N SER A 54 58.46 -35.22 48.81
CA SER A 54 58.21 -36.68 48.91
C SER A 54 57.86 -37.09 50.37
N LYS A 55 56.67 -37.66 50.57
CA LYS A 55 56.33 -38.64 51.64
C LYS A 55 56.65 -38.29 53.11
N MET A 56 55.82 -37.46 53.75
CA MET A 56 55.55 -37.54 55.21
C MET A 56 54.04 -37.44 55.54
N CYS A 57 53.20 -38.25 54.89
CA CYS A 57 51.76 -38.34 55.22
C CYS A 57 51.12 -39.70 54.86
N SER A 58 51.84 -40.82 54.99
CA SER A 58 51.43 -42.13 54.44
C SER A 58 50.51 -42.97 55.33
N ILE A 59 50.23 -42.56 56.57
CA ILE A 59 49.45 -43.34 57.55
C ILE A 59 48.09 -42.69 57.85
N ALA A 60 48.05 -41.41 58.23
CA ALA A 60 46.79 -40.69 58.48
C ALA A 60 45.83 -40.71 57.26
N VAL A 61 46.38 -40.57 56.05
CA VAL A 61 45.62 -40.62 54.78
C VAL A 61 45.00 -42.01 54.51
N ARG A 62 45.49 -43.10 55.12
CA ARG A 62 44.97 -44.46 54.86
C ARG A 62 43.64 -44.76 55.56
N MET A 63 43.34 -44.16 56.70
CA MET A 63 42.03 -44.30 57.34
C MET A 63 41.00 -43.35 56.73
N LEU A 64 41.36 -42.07 56.50
CA LEU A 64 40.44 -41.10 55.89
C LEU A 64 40.00 -41.52 54.47
N ARG A 65 40.89 -42.16 53.68
CA ARG A 65 40.53 -42.70 52.36
C ARG A 65 39.48 -43.81 52.40
N ARG A 66 39.35 -44.61 53.47
CA ARG A 66 38.34 -45.67 53.53
C ARG A 66 36.94 -45.15 53.87
N ALA A 67 36.83 -44.06 54.63
CA ALA A 67 35.55 -43.39 54.85
C ALA A 67 35.04 -42.71 53.56
N VAL A 68 35.92 -41.99 52.85
CA VAL A 68 35.55 -41.29 51.60
C VAL A 68 35.24 -42.24 50.45
N LEU A 69 35.94 -43.38 50.33
CA LEU A 69 35.69 -44.34 49.24
C LEU A 69 34.35 -45.08 49.34
N LEU A 70 33.71 -45.16 50.52
CA LEU A 70 32.37 -45.75 50.66
C LEU A 70 31.23 -44.76 50.38
N LEU A 71 31.50 -43.45 50.39
CA LEU A 71 30.55 -42.42 49.97
C LEU A 71 30.63 -42.11 48.46
N ILE A 72 31.71 -42.50 47.80
CA ILE A 72 31.90 -42.29 46.34
C ILE A 72 31.51 -43.54 45.53
N SER A 73 31.51 -44.73 46.12
CA SER A 73 31.09 -45.98 45.43
C SER A 73 29.56 -46.16 45.29
N GLY A 74 28.75 -45.30 45.91
CA GLY A 74 27.27 -45.37 45.85
C GLY A 74 26.62 -44.54 44.74
N LEU A 75 27.41 -43.76 43.97
CA LEU A 75 26.92 -42.73 43.03
C LEU A 75 27.48 -42.89 41.60
N LEU A 76 28.07 -44.05 41.28
CA LEU A 76 28.69 -44.32 39.98
C LEU A 76 28.30 -45.70 39.41
N TRP A 77 26.99 -45.92 39.25
CA TRP A 77 26.48 -46.95 38.32
C TRP A 77 25.23 -46.49 37.54
N SER A 78 25.27 -45.28 36.99
CA SER A 78 24.45 -44.87 35.84
C SER A 78 25.37 -44.72 34.64
N GLY A 79 25.01 -45.35 33.51
CA GLY A 79 25.90 -45.45 32.35
C GLY A 79 26.23 -44.12 31.70
N THR A 80 27.47 -43.96 31.21
CA THR A 80 27.88 -42.80 30.41
C THR A 80 27.24 -42.85 29.02
N VAL A 81 25.96 -42.48 28.94
CA VAL A 81 25.37 -42.03 27.68
C VAL A 81 26.20 -40.85 27.22
N ARG A 82 26.70 -40.92 25.99
CA ARG A 82 27.48 -39.86 25.36
C ARG A 82 26.53 -38.71 25.04
N ALA A 83 26.34 -37.81 26.00
CA ALA A 83 25.49 -36.64 25.86
C ALA A 83 25.91 -35.87 24.60
N GLN A 84 25.10 -35.98 23.55
CA GLN A 84 25.08 -34.99 22.49
C GLN A 84 24.68 -33.68 23.16
N SER A 85 25.42 -32.61 22.90
CA SER A 85 24.99 -31.28 23.30
C SER A 85 23.72 -30.96 22.52
N VAL A 86 22.57 -31.15 23.15
CA VAL A 86 21.32 -30.56 22.68
C VAL A 86 21.61 -29.07 22.53
N PRO A 87 21.47 -28.47 21.33
CA PRO A 87 21.69 -27.04 21.18
C PRO A 87 20.70 -26.31 22.11
N PRO A 88 21.02 -25.09 22.58
CA PRO A 88 20.01 -24.29 23.25
C PRO A 88 18.78 -24.20 22.34
N HIS A 89 17.58 -24.28 22.93
CA HIS A 89 16.33 -24.04 22.21
C HIS A 89 16.33 -22.58 21.75
N GLY A 90 16.89 -22.35 20.56
CA GLY A 90 17.09 -21.02 20.01
C GLY A 90 15.87 -20.55 19.23
N ASP A 91 15.82 -19.24 19.03
CA ASP A 91 14.91 -18.53 18.14
C ASP A 91 15.24 -18.82 16.66
N SER A 92 15.27 -20.11 16.30
CA SER A 92 15.39 -20.57 14.92
C SER A 92 14.07 -20.30 14.22
N ALA A 93 14.02 -19.23 13.42
CA ALA A 93 12.93 -19.00 12.48
C ALA A 93 12.66 -20.28 11.67
N ALA A 94 11.39 -20.59 11.44
CA ALA A 94 10.98 -21.79 10.72
C ALA A 94 11.56 -21.79 9.30
N THR A 95 12.01 -22.94 8.80
CA THR A 95 12.60 -23.02 7.46
C THR A 95 11.55 -22.73 6.39
N PRO A 96 11.94 -22.28 5.18
CA PRO A 96 11.00 -22.03 4.08
C PRO A 96 10.12 -23.25 3.75
N GLU A 97 10.64 -24.46 3.92
CA GLU A 97 9.93 -25.72 3.70
C GLU A 97 8.85 -25.95 4.78
N ALA A 98 9.16 -25.66 6.05
CA ALA A 98 8.22 -25.76 7.16
C ALA A 98 7.11 -24.70 7.05
N ILE A 99 7.46 -23.46 6.68
CA ILE A 99 6.50 -22.39 6.39
C ILE A 99 5.59 -22.80 5.22
N ARG A 100 6.17 -23.33 4.13
CA ARG A 100 5.39 -23.81 2.96
C ARG A 100 4.49 -24.99 3.31
N HIS A 101 4.92 -25.90 4.17
CA HIS A 101 4.08 -26.98 4.68
C HIS A 101 2.91 -26.45 5.51
N PHE A 102 3.16 -25.50 6.42
CA PHE A 102 2.11 -24.86 7.22
C PHE A 102 1.07 -24.17 6.33
N GLU A 103 1.49 -23.31 5.40
CA GLU A 103 0.57 -22.57 4.53
C GLU A 103 -0.25 -23.46 3.58
N LEU A 104 0.36 -24.52 3.03
CA LEU A 104 -0.31 -25.38 2.04
C LEU A 104 -1.09 -26.55 2.62
N GLN A 105 -0.81 -26.99 3.85
CA GLN A 105 -1.38 -28.22 4.43
C GLN A 105 -2.07 -27.98 5.78
N ILE A 106 -1.42 -27.25 6.70
CA ILE A 106 -1.92 -27.07 8.07
C ILE A 106 -2.97 -25.96 8.16
N ARG A 107 -2.70 -24.78 7.58
CA ARG A 107 -3.63 -23.65 7.60
C ARG A 107 -4.99 -24.00 6.97
N PRO A 108 -5.09 -24.69 5.81
CA PRO A 108 -6.39 -25.07 5.23
C PRO A 108 -7.19 -26.04 6.11
N LEU A 109 -6.51 -26.99 6.77
CA LEU A 109 -7.11 -27.94 7.71
C LEU A 109 -7.69 -27.20 8.94
N LEU A 110 -6.89 -26.35 9.58
CA LEU A 110 -7.34 -25.53 10.71
C LEU A 110 -8.49 -24.58 10.30
N ALA A 111 -8.43 -24.01 9.10
CA ALA A 111 -9.49 -23.16 8.56
C ALA A 111 -10.81 -23.91 8.35
N THR A 112 -10.74 -25.14 7.84
CA THR A 112 -11.90 -26.00 7.56
C THR A 112 -12.54 -26.54 8.85
N HIS A 113 -11.75 -26.92 9.85
CA HIS A 113 -12.23 -27.69 11.00
C HIS A 113 -12.23 -26.94 12.34
N CYS A 114 -11.48 -25.85 12.49
CA CYS A 114 -11.26 -25.20 13.78
C CYS A 114 -11.78 -23.76 13.87
N TYR A 115 -11.62 -22.94 12.80
CA TYR A 115 -11.84 -21.49 12.88
C TYR A 115 -13.29 -21.08 13.21
N GLN A 116 -14.28 -21.97 13.00
CA GLN A 116 -15.67 -21.72 13.39
C GLN A 116 -15.86 -21.60 14.92
N CYS A 117 -15.02 -22.27 15.71
CA CYS A 117 -15.08 -22.30 17.18
C CYS A 117 -13.84 -21.70 17.88
N HIS A 118 -12.73 -21.57 17.16
CA HIS A 118 -11.42 -21.10 17.63
C HIS A 118 -10.78 -20.12 16.63
N GLY A 119 -11.51 -19.05 16.30
CA GLY A 119 -11.07 -17.99 15.40
C GLY A 119 -11.66 -16.63 15.79
N ALA A 120 -11.37 -15.57 15.05
CA ALA A 120 -11.73 -14.19 15.44
C ALA A 120 -13.17 -14.01 15.96
N LYS A 121 -14.18 -14.66 15.36
CA LYS A 121 -15.61 -14.54 15.71
C LYS A 121 -16.07 -15.39 16.90
N GLN A 122 -15.36 -16.45 17.27
CA GLN A 122 -15.72 -17.33 18.39
C GLN A 122 -14.47 -18.04 18.90
N GLN A 123 -14.24 -17.95 20.21
CA GLN A 123 -12.97 -18.31 20.86
C GLN A 123 -13.25 -19.19 22.08
N LYS A 124 -13.68 -20.45 21.84
CA LYS A 124 -14.01 -21.38 22.94
C LYS A 124 -12.75 -21.71 23.75
N GLY A 125 -12.85 -21.64 25.08
CA GLY A 125 -11.70 -21.84 25.98
C GLY A 125 -10.60 -20.79 25.80
N GLY A 126 -10.94 -19.56 25.39
CA GLY A 126 -9.99 -18.49 25.04
C GLY A 126 -9.10 -18.77 23.81
N LEU A 127 -9.18 -19.96 23.22
CA LEU A 127 -8.25 -20.43 22.20
C LEU A 127 -8.59 -19.89 20.81
N ARG A 128 -7.55 -19.44 20.08
CA ARG A 128 -7.58 -19.09 18.67
C ARG A 128 -6.50 -19.84 17.87
N LEU A 129 -6.87 -20.35 16.71
CA LEU A 129 -6.01 -21.12 15.81
C LEU A 129 -5.82 -20.44 14.43
N ASP A 130 -6.34 -19.22 14.26
CA ASP A 130 -6.38 -18.48 12.99
C ASP A 130 -5.19 -17.52 12.76
N SER A 131 -4.22 -17.46 13.67
CA SER A 131 -2.93 -16.79 13.43
C SER A 131 -1.77 -17.44 14.21
N PRO A 132 -0.53 -17.42 13.68
CA PRO A 132 0.65 -17.95 14.38
C PRO A 132 0.81 -17.43 15.81
N GLY A 133 0.74 -16.11 16.01
CA GLY A 133 0.86 -15.50 17.34
C GLY A 133 -0.24 -15.92 18.33
N ALA A 134 -1.44 -16.26 17.86
CA ALA A 134 -2.52 -16.75 18.72
C ALA A 134 -2.38 -18.24 19.04
N ILE A 135 -1.93 -19.06 18.08
CA ILE A 135 -1.57 -20.47 18.32
C ILE A 135 -0.49 -20.57 19.40
N LEU A 136 0.54 -19.71 19.32
CA LEU A 136 1.64 -19.65 20.30
C LEU A 136 1.18 -19.13 21.68
N ALA A 137 0.15 -18.28 21.74
CA ALA A 137 -0.42 -17.80 23.00
C ALA A 137 -1.28 -18.87 23.72
N GLY A 138 -1.86 -19.82 22.97
CA GLY A 138 -2.68 -20.90 23.53
C GLY A 138 -4.10 -20.47 23.90
N GLY A 139 -4.60 -20.96 25.04
CA GLY A 139 -5.93 -20.64 25.57
C GLY A 139 -6.01 -20.74 27.09
N GLU A 140 -7.22 -20.78 27.65
CA GLU A 140 -7.48 -20.84 29.09
C GLU A 140 -6.87 -22.07 29.77
N SER A 141 -6.71 -23.18 29.03
CA SER A 141 -6.03 -24.41 29.49
C SER A 141 -4.51 -24.37 29.35
N GLY A 142 -3.91 -23.26 28.91
CA GLY A 142 -2.47 -23.10 28.68
C GLY A 142 -2.05 -23.25 27.21
N PRO A 143 -0.75 -23.53 26.95
CA PRO A 143 -0.21 -23.67 25.59
C PRO A 143 -0.90 -24.78 24.81
N VAL A 144 -1.35 -24.47 23.59
CA VAL A 144 -2.09 -25.46 22.77
C VAL A 144 -1.16 -26.43 22.03
N LEU A 145 0.12 -26.07 21.90
CA LEU A 145 1.18 -26.84 21.25
C LEU A 145 2.45 -26.87 22.11
N VAL A 146 3.17 -27.99 22.04
CA VAL A 146 4.53 -28.17 22.55
C VAL A 146 5.40 -28.61 21.37
N PRO A 147 6.24 -27.73 20.79
CA PRO A 147 7.08 -28.07 19.64
C PRO A 147 7.93 -29.33 19.86
N GLY A 148 7.88 -30.25 18.90
CA GLY A 148 8.59 -31.54 18.95
C GLY A 148 7.95 -32.60 19.84
N GLN A 149 6.84 -32.30 20.53
CA GLN A 149 6.16 -33.20 21.48
C GLN A 149 4.65 -33.25 21.17
N PRO A 150 4.22 -34.07 20.18
CA PRO A 150 2.81 -34.20 19.82
C PRO A 150 1.95 -34.74 20.97
N ASP A 151 2.47 -35.69 21.73
CA ASP A 151 1.69 -36.39 22.77
C ASP A 151 1.40 -35.49 23.98
N ASP A 152 2.25 -34.49 24.25
CA ASP A 152 2.05 -33.44 25.27
C ASP A 152 1.31 -32.20 24.74
N SER A 153 0.95 -32.17 23.45
CA SER A 153 0.28 -31.01 22.83
C SER A 153 -1.25 -31.12 22.91
N LEU A 154 -1.89 -30.17 23.60
CA LEU A 154 -3.35 -30.14 23.78
C LEU A 154 -4.14 -30.21 22.47
N LEU A 155 -3.65 -29.59 21.37
CA LEU A 155 -4.29 -29.71 20.05
C LEU A 155 -4.37 -31.18 19.59
N ILE A 156 -3.28 -31.91 19.73
CA ILE A 156 -3.11 -33.28 19.22
C ILE A 156 -3.90 -34.26 20.09
N GLN A 157 -3.85 -34.10 21.42
CA GLN A 157 -4.73 -34.80 22.37
C GLN A 157 -6.20 -34.60 21.99
N ALA A 158 -6.62 -33.35 21.76
CA ALA A 158 -8.01 -33.01 21.45
C ALA A 158 -8.52 -33.59 20.12
N VAL A 159 -7.69 -33.64 19.07
CA VAL A 159 -8.08 -34.29 17.78
C VAL A 159 -7.91 -35.81 17.79
N ARG A 160 -7.11 -36.36 18.70
CA ARG A 160 -7.05 -37.81 18.99
C ARG A 160 -8.18 -38.28 19.91
N TYR A 161 -8.99 -37.36 20.46
CA TYR A 161 -10.05 -37.62 21.44
C TYR A 161 -9.54 -38.14 22.79
N ASP A 162 -8.26 -37.88 23.10
CA ASP A 162 -7.64 -38.22 24.38
C ASP A 162 -7.85 -37.07 25.38
N GLY A 163 -8.87 -37.20 26.23
CA GLY A 163 -9.34 -36.12 27.11
C GLY A 163 -10.41 -35.24 26.46
N TYR A 164 -10.05 -34.03 26.02
CA TYR A 164 -10.96 -33.17 25.26
C TYR A 164 -11.25 -33.77 23.87
N GLN A 165 -12.43 -33.48 23.30
CA GLN A 165 -12.85 -34.05 22.01
C GLN A 165 -13.22 -32.94 21.03
N MET A 166 -12.40 -32.76 20.00
CA MET A 166 -12.57 -31.73 18.97
C MET A 166 -12.21 -32.27 17.57
N PRO A 167 -12.92 -31.88 16.49
CA PRO A 167 -14.13 -31.06 16.46
C PRO A 167 -15.35 -31.78 17.06
N PRO A 168 -16.31 -31.07 17.69
CA PRO A 168 -17.44 -31.70 18.38
C PRO A 168 -18.47 -32.36 17.44
N ALA A 169 -18.34 -32.17 16.13
CA ALA A 169 -19.18 -32.81 15.10
C ALA A 169 -18.70 -34.22 14.70
N GLY A 170 -17.49 -34.61 15.12
CA GLY A 170 -16.86 -35.87 14.74
C GLY A 170 -15.35 -35.74 14.65
N GLN A 171 -14.64 -36.83 14.95
CA GLN A 171 -13.18 -36.87 14.89
C GLN A 171 -12.68 -36.66 13.46
N LEU A 172 -11.53 -35.99 13.32
CA LEU A 172 -10.89 -35.79 12.01
C LEU A 172 -10.48 -37.14 11.38
N PRO A 173 -10.41 -37.23 10.04
CA PRO A 173 -9.78 -38.36 9.36
C PRO A 173 -8.38 -38.64 9.90
N ALA A 174 -8.01 -39.92 10.01
CA ALA A 174 -6.72 -40.32 10.60
C ALA A 174 -5.49 -39.70 9.88
N ALA A 175 -5.61 -39.42 8.58
CA ALA A 175 -4.57 -38.71 7.82
C ALA A 175 -4.41 -37.24 8.27
N ASP A 176 -5.50 -36.56 8.60
CA ASP A 176 -5.50 -35.16 9.06
C ASP A 176 -5.00 -35.05 10.50
N VAL A 177 -5.35 -36.02 11.35
CA VAL A 177 -4.76 -36.18 12.70
C VAL A 177 -3.25 -36.42 12.63
N GLN A 178 -2.80 -37.29 11.71
CA GLN A 178 -1.38 -37.57 11.53
C GLN A 178 -0.63 -36.35 10.97
N LEU A 179 -1.21 -35.64 9.98
CA LEU A 179 -0.65 -34.43 9.41
C LEU A 179 -0.43 -33.32 10.46
N LEU A 180 -1.39 -33.13 11.38
CA LEU A 180 -1.21 -32.24 12.52
C LEU A 180 -0.12 -32.73 13.48
N ALA A 181 -0.07 -34.04 13.77
CA ALA A 181 0.96 -34.60 14.65
C ALA A 181 2.37 -34.49 14.06
N ASP A 182 2.55 -34.73 12.77
CA ASP A 182 3.83 -34.63 12.04
C ASP A 182 4.33 -33.17 11.99
N TRP A 183 3.42 -32.21 11.82
CA TRP A 183 3.74 -30.78 11.91
C TRP A 183 4.23 -30.39 13.32
N VAL A 184 3.57 -30.86 14.38
CA VAL A 184 4.03 -30.63 15.75
C VAL A 184 5.37 -31.34 16.01
N GLN A 185 5.52 -32.57 15.53
CA GLN A 185 6.74 -33.37 15.69
C GLN A 185 7.95 -32.76 15.00
N SER A 186 7.76 -32.08 13.87
CA SER A 186 8.77 -31.32 13.14
C SER A 186 9.03 -29.92 13.70
N GLY A 187 8.49 -29.60 14.88
CA GLY A 187 8.75 -28.36 15.61
C GLY A 187 7.65 -27.29 15.49
N ALA A 188 6.46 -27.65 15.00
CA ALA A 188 5.33 -26.74 14.78
C ALA A 188 5.69 -25.51 13.92
N GLY A 189 6.58 -25.69 12.95
CA GLY A 189 7.09 -24.61 12.09
C GLY A 189 5.95 -23.87 11.38
N MET A 190 5.92 -22.55 11.54
CA MET A 190 4.90 -21.64 11.01
C MET A 190 5.59 -20.29 10.67
N PRO A 191 4.97 -19.39 9.88
CA PRO A 191 5.53 -18.05 9.68
C PRO A 191 5.83 -17.36 11.01
N ALA A 192 6.88 -16.53 11.02
CA ALA A 192 7.11 -15.61 12.13
C ALA A 192 5.86 -14.73 12.38
N ALA A 193 5.69 -14.25 13.61
CA ALA A 193 4.58 -13.36 13.97
C ALA A 193 4.82 -11.92 13.47
N GLU A 194 5.03 -11.78 12.16
CA GLU A 194 4.99 -10.50 11.45
C GLU A 194 3.51 -10.06 11.36
N GLY A 195 3.21 -8.95 12.05
CA GLY A 195 1.90 -8.78 12.66
C GLY A 195 1.79 -9.64 13.91
N GLY A 196 1.82 -8.99 15.08
CA GLY A 196 1.78 -9.67 16.38
C GLY A 196 0.48 -10.43 16.65
N ALA A 197 0.32 -10.93 17.88
CA ALA A 197 -0.94 -11.57 18.31
C ALA A 197 -2.12 -10.65 17.97
N VAL A 198 -3.03 -11.14 17.10
CA VAL A 198 -4.10 -10.33 16.49
C VAL A 198 -4.86 -9.59 17.57
N ARG A 199 -4.76 -8.25 17.55
CA ARG A 199 -5.20 -7.37 18.63
C ARG A 199 -6.65 -7.75 19.01
N PRO A 200 -6.92 -8.20 20.24
CA PRO A 200 -8.29 -8.45 20.66
C PRO A 200 -9.08 -7.15 20.52
N LEU A 201 -10.38 -7.24 20.20
CA LEU A 201 -11.24 -6.06 19.99
C LEU A 201 -11.36 -5.26 21.29
N GLN A 202 -10.45 -4.30 21.46
CA GLN A 202 -10.28 -3.46 22.63
C GLN A 202 -10.56 -2.01 22.24
N ALA A 203 -11.59 -1.44 22.86
CA ALA A 203 -12.05 -0.06 22.63
C ALA A 203 -11.04 1.04 23.08
N GLU A 204 -9.88 0.64 23.61
CA GLU A 204 -8.86 1.52 24.18
C GLU A 204 -7.46 1.10 23.71
N PHE A 205 -6.55 2.08 23.63
CA PHE A 205 -5.15 1.87 23.23
C PHE A 205 -4.27 1.59 24.44
N THR A 206 -3.49 0.52 24.35
CA THR A 206 -2.51 0.09 25.37
C THR A 206 -1.35 1.09 25.48
N GLU A 207 -0.51 0.93 26.52
CA GLU A 207 0.73 1.71 26.64
C GLU A 207 1.73 1.39 25.50
N GLN A 208 1.70 0.17 24.96
CA GLN A 208 2.52 -0.25 23.82
C GLN A 208 2.04 0.39 22.52
N ASP A 209 0.72 0.39 22.26
CA ASP A 209 0.09 1.07 21.10
C ASP A 209 0.54 2.55 21.05
N ARG A 210 0.52 3.22 22.20
CA ARG A 210 0.88 4.64 22.36
C ARG A 210 2.38 4.92 22.27
N ARG A 211 3.22 3.88 22.34
CA ARG A 211 4.69 3.95 22.15
C ARG A 211 5.13 3.52 20.75
N TRP A 212 4.21 3.24 19.83
CA TRP A 212 4.58 2.87 18.46
C TRP A 212 5.38 3.99 17.80
N TRP A 213 6.52 3.62 17.19
CA TRP A 213 7.55 4.58 16.76
C TRP A 213 7.02 5.61 15.76
N ALA A 214 6.20 5.19 14.79
CA ALA A 214 5.63 6.03 13.75
C ALA A 214 4.49 6.95 14.25
N LEU A 215 4.01 6.74 15.49
CA LEU A 215 2.99 7.57 16.13
C LEU A 215 3.56 8.52 17.19
N GLN A 216 4.89 8.55 17.36
CA GLN A 216 5.54 9.52 18.23
C GLN A 216 5.69 10.88 17.52
N PRO A 217 5.61 12.02 18.24
CA PRO A 217 5.96 13.31 17.68
C PRO A 217 7.39 13.31 17.12
N LEU A 218 7.58 13.93 15.96
CA LEU A 218 8.92 14.15 15.40
C LEU A 218 9.79 14.94 16.38
N SER A 219 11.05 14.53 16.50
CA SER A 219 12.03 15.15 17.39
C SER A 219 13.40 15.20 16.70
N ASN A 220 14.23 16.19 17.08
CA ASN A 220 15.55 16.35 16.50
C ASN A 220 16.51 15.31 17.11
N PRO A 221 17.03 14.34 16.34
CA PRO A 221 17.91 13.30 16.86
C PRO A 221 19.31 13.86 17.19
N VAL A 222 20.02 13.19 18.10
CA VAL A 222 21.44 13.51 18.36
C VAL A 222 22.28 13.02 17.18
N ILE A 223 22.91 13.96 16.48
CA ILE A 223 23.69 13.70 15.26
C ILE A 223 25.00 12.93 15.61
N PRO A 224 25.25 11.75 14.99
CA PRO A 224 26.43 10.93 15.28
C PRO A 224 27.77 11.62 15.00
N GLN A 225 28.70 11.49 15.94
CA GLN A 225 30.06 11.99 15.80
C GLN A 225 30.95 10.93 15.13
N ILE A 226 31.00 10.96 13.80
CA ILE A 226 31.90 10.13 13.01
C ILE A 226 33.35 10.57 13.23
N THR A 227 34.25 9.60 13.43
CA THR A 227 35.69 9.82 13.56
C THR A 227 36.49 8.79 12.74
N GLY A 228 37.79 9.00 12.59
CA GLY A 228 38.67 8.12 11.82
C GLY A 228 38.61 8.35 10.30
N PRO A 229 39.27 7.50 9.48
CA PRO A 229 39.50 7.77 8.06
C PRO A 229 38.21 7.93 7.22
N GLN A 230 37.16 7.18 7.55
CA GLN A 230 35.88 7.23 6.82
C GLN A 230 35.11 8.55 7.04
N ALA A 231 35.51 9.41 7.99
CA ALA A 231 34.87 10.72 8.18
C ALA A 231 34.93 11.61 6.92
N GLN A 232 35.87 11.37 6.00
CA GLN A 232 35.98 12.07 4.72
C GLN A 232 34.88 11.72 3.71
N TRP A 233 34.09 10.65 3.94
CA TRP A 233 32.97 10.28 3.08
C TRP A 233 31.69 11.09 3.37
N VAL A 234 31.57 11.67 4.56
CA VAL A 234 30.39 12.40 5.03
C VAL A 234 30.31 13.77 4.32
N ARG A 235 29.27 13.99 3.52
CA ARG A 235 28.95 15.28 2.87
C ARG A 235 27.91 16.07 3.67
N ASN A 236 26.95 15.39 4.29
CA ASN A 236 25.84 15.97 5.06
C ASN A 236 25.55 15.17 6.36
N ASP A 237 24.58 15.60 7.16
CA ASP A 237 24.29 14.93 8.45
C ASP A 237 23.53 13.60 8.31
N VAL A 238 22.81 13.34 7.21
CA VAL A 238 22.22 12.01 6.90
C VAL A 238 23.34 10.98 6.69
N ASP A 239 24.41 11.36 6.01
CA ASP A 239 25.58 10.49 5.82
C ASP A 239 26.23 10.08 7.15
N ARG A 240 26.11 10.89 8.21
CA ARG A 240 26.57 10.53 9.56
C ARG A 240 25.73 9.41 10.17
N PHE A 241 24.42 9.46 10.01
CA PHE A 241 23.53 8.38 10.46
C PHE A 241 23.79 7.09 9.68
N LEU A 242 23.91 7.19 8.34
CA LEU A 242 24.21 6.05 7.48
C LEU A 242 25.58 5.42 7.80
N LEU A 243 26.63 6.24 7.98
CA LEU A 243 27.96 5.73 8.27
C LEU A 243 28.08 5.18 9.69
N ALA A 244 27.40 5.76 10.68
CA ALA A 244 27.32 5.17 12.02
C ALA A 244 26.68 3.78 11.99
N ALA A 245 25.56 3.63 11.27
CA ALA A 245 24.89 2.34 11.08
C ALA A 245 25.78 1.32 10.33
N MET A 246 26.45 1.75 9.24
CA MET A 246 27.40 0.90 8.51
C MET A 246 28.56 0.44 9.40
N GLN A 247 29.18 1.34 10.17
CA GLN A 247 30.26 1.00 11.09
C GLN A 247 29.81 0.02 12.18
N THR A 248 28.61 0.20 12.75
CA THR A 248 28.03 -0.76 13.70
C THR A 248 27.78 -2.14 13.07
N ALA A 249 27.42 -2.19 11.78
CA ALA A 249 27.24 -3.44 11.03
C ALA A 249 28.56 -4.06 10.50
N GLY A 250 29.72 -3.42 10.72
CA GLY A 250 31.00 -3.86 10.14
C GLY A 250 31.13 -3.62 8.63
N LEU A 251 30.28 -2.76 8.07
CA LEU A 251 30.24 -2.39 6.65
C LEU A 251 30.98 -1.07 6.40
N GLY A 252 31.26 -0.81 5.12
CA GLY A 252 31.78 0.48 4.65
C GLY A 252 31.05 0.92 3.38
N PRO A 253 31.12 2.22 3.02
CA PRO A 253 30.50 2.73 1.80
C PRO A 253 31.01 2.04 0.53
N ALA A 254 30.13 1.87 -0.45
CA ALA A 254 30.52 1.47 -1.79
C ALA A 254 31.32 2.59 -2.49
N PRO A 255 32.20 2.26 -3.46
CA PRO A 255 32.85 3.28 -4.29
C PRO A 255 31.81 4.06 -5.10
N GLU A 256 32.07 5.35 -5.31
CA GLU A 256 31.25 6.21 -6.16
C GLU A 256 31.30 5.75 -7.61
N ALA A 257 30.19 5.89 -8.34
CA ALA A 257 30.09 5.44 -9.73
C ALA A 257 30.80 6.41 -10.67
N ASP A 258 31.15 5.94 -11.88
CA ASP A 258 31.73 6.79 -12.92
C ASP A 258 30.74 7.88 -13.39
N ARG A 259 31.27 8.97 -13.97
CA ARG A 259 30.46 10.14 -14.34
C ARG A 259 29.38 9.84 -15.37
N ALA A 260 29.62 8.92 -16.31
CA ALA A 260 28.62 8.50 -17.30
C ALA A 260 27.47 7.69 -16.65
N THR A 261 27.78 6.77 -15.75
CA THR A 261 26.79 6.06 -14.93
C THR A 261 26.01 7.01 -14.03
N LEU A 262 26.65 7.99 -13.41
CA LEU A 262 26.02 8.98 -12.53
C LEU A 262 24.99 9.84 -13.29
N ILE A 263 25.38 10.52 -14.37
CA ILE A 263 24.43 11.33 -15.16
C ILE A 263 23.30 10.47 -15.74
N ARG A 264 23.61 9.25 -16.19
CA ARG A 264 22.59 8.33 -16.73
C ARG A 264 21.57 7.91 -15.66
N ARG A 265 21.96 7.71 -14.41
CA ARG A 265 21.00 7.40 -13.33
C ARG A 265 20.12 8.60 -13.04
N VAL A 266 20.71 9.72 -12.60
CA VAL A 266 19.96 10.89 -12.10
C VAL A 266 19.04 11.52 -13.15
N THR A 267 19.38 11.46 -14.44
CA THR A 267 18.46 11.92 -15.50
C THR A 267 17.24 11.01 -15.63
N PHE A 268 17.42 9.68 -15.62
CA PHE A 268 16.29 8.74 -15.63
C PHE A 268 15.46 8.79 -14.34
N ASP A 269 16.09 9.06 -13.20
CA ASP A 269 15.41 9.15 -11.91
C ASP A 269 14.55 10.43 -11.85
N LEU A 270 15.15 11.59 -12.16
CA LEU A 270 14.50 12.91 -12.06
C LEU A 270 13.57 13.26 -13.23
N THR A 271 13.89 12.90 -14.48
CA THR A 271 13.07 13.26 -15.67
C THR A 271 12.53 12.06 -16.44
N GLY A 272 12.92 10.83 -16.09
CA GLY A 272 12.48 9.62 -16.80
C GLY A 272 13.15 9.39 -18.16
N LEU A 273 14.00 10.31 -18.61
CA LEU A 273 14.61 10.30 -19.94
C LEU A 273 16.11 9.96 -19.89
N PRO A 274 16.69 9.44 -20.98
CA PRO A 274 18.15 9.34 -21.10
C PRO A 274 18.79 10.73 -21.29
N PRO A 275 19.98 11.00 -20.73
CA PRO A 275 20.74 12.19 -21.07
C PRO A 275 21.25 12.09 -22.52
N THR A 276 21.33 13.22 -23.21
CA THR A 276 21.91 13.26 -24.56
C THR A 276 23.41 12.97 -24.54
N ALA A 277 23.94 12.44 -25.65
CA ALA A 277 25.38 12.21 -25.79
C ALA A 277 26.24 13.50 -25.68
N GLN A 278 25.64 14.69 -25.83
CA GLN A 278 26.30 15.96 -25.55
C GLN A 278 26.37 16.23 -24.04
N GLN A 279 25.23 16.16 -23.33
CA GLN A 279 25.17 16.36 -21.88
C GLN A 279 26.07 15.38 -21.10
N ILE A 280 26.22 14.14 -21.58
CA ILE A 280 27.18 13.18 -21.01
C ILE A 280 28.60 13.74 -21.10
N ARG A 281 29.07 14.11 -22.30
CA ARG A 281 30.45 14.65 -22.48
C ARG A 281 30.68 15.96 -21.74
N GLU A 282 29.68 16.83 -21.69
CA GLU A 282 29.72 18.08 -20.93
C GLU A 282 29.90 17.80 -19.43
N PHE A 283 29.11 16.87 -18.87
CA PHE A 283 29.26 16.47 -17.47
C PHE A 283 30.53 15.66 -17.20
N GLU A 284 31.02 14.84 -18.12
CA GLU A 284 32.29 14.13 -17.97
C GLU A 284 33.49 15.10 -17.91
N ALA A 285 33.43 16.21 -18.65
CA ALA A 285 34.48 17.23 -18.72
C ALA A 285 34.40 18.32 -17.64
N ASP A 286 33.32 18.36 -16.85
CA ASP A 286 33.09 19.41 -15.84
C ASP A 286 33.89 19.15 -14.55
N ASP A 287 35.11 19.71 -14.47
CA ASP A 287 36.07 19.52 -13.37
C ASP A 287 35.75 20.30 -12.09
N ARG A 288 34.64 21.06 -12.09
CA ARG A 288 34.24 21.94 -10.98
C ARG A 288 33.69 21.13 -9.81
N VAL A 289 33.95 21.61 -8.58
CA VAL A 289 33.60 20.94 -7.32
C VAL A 289 32.07 20.80 -7.14
N ASP A 290 31.28 21.69 -7.76
CA ASP A 290 29.82 21.74 -7.73
C ASP A 290 29.14 21.16 -9.00
N ALA A 291 29.89 20.40 -9.81
CA ALA A 291 29.40 19.88 -11.09
C ALA A 291 28.21 18.91 -10.95
N TRP A 292 28.14 18.17 -9.83
CA TRP A 292 27.03 17.24 -9.55
C TRP A 292 25.76 17.97 -9.13
N GLU A 293 25.89 18.88 -8.18
CA GLU A 293 24.80 19.71 -7.65
C GLU A 293 24.17 20.52 -8.80
N ARG A 294 24.98 21.14 -9.66
CA ARG A 294 24.49 21.89 -10.82
C ARG A 294 23.90 21.03 -11.94
N LEU A 295 24.26 19.75 -12.01
CA LEU A 295 23.57 18.79 -12.87
C LEU A 295 22.17 18.49 -12.29
N VAL A 296 22.07 18.28 -10.98
CA VAL A 296 20.80 18.05 -10.27
C VAL A 296 19.88 19.27 -10.39
N ASP A 297 20.35 20.47 -10.06
CA ASP A 297 19.59 21.73 -10.16
C ASP A 297 18.99 21.91 -11.57
N ARG A 298 19.80 21.67 -12.62
CA ARG A 298 19.37 21.80 -14.02
C ARG A 298 18.34 20.73 -14.43
N LEU A 299 18.29 19.59 -13.75
CA LEU A 299 17.28 18.55 -13.99
C LEU A 299 15.99 18.84 -13.22
N LEU A 300 16.08 19.33 -11.99
CA LEU A 300 14.92 19.79 -11.20
C LEU A 300 14.23 21.00 -11.87
N GLN A 301 15.00 21.90 -12.48
CA GLN A 301 14.51 23.07 -13.24
C GLN A 301 14.04 22.75 -14.67
N SER A 302 13.83 21.47 -15.03
CA SER A 302 13.33 21.08 -16.35
C SER A 302 11.87 20.62 -16.27
N ASP A 303 11.02 21.02 -17.23
CA ASP A 303 9.57 20.73 -17.19
C ASP A 303 9.26 19.23 -17.02
N GLN A 304 10.16 18.38 -17.54
CA GLN A 304 10.10 16.93 -17.49
C GLN A 304 10.27 16.37 -16.06
N TYR A 305 10.74 17.15 -15.08
CA TYR A 305 10.75 16.79 -13.67
C TYR A 305 9.33 16.64 -13.13
N GLY A 306 8.50 17.67 -13.32
CA GLY A 306 7.07 17.64 -13.00
C GLY A 306 6.35 16.51 -13.75
N GLU A 307 6.56 16.37 -15.06
CA GLU A 307 5.98 15.25 -15.85
C GLU A 307 6.39 13.87 -15.31
N ARG A 308 7.64 13.71 -14.88
CA ARG A 308 8.18 12.46 -14.35
C ARG A 308 7.54 12.10 -13.02
N TRP A 309 7.52 13.04 -12.08
CA TRP A 309 7.09 12.84 -10.70
C TRP A 309 5.58 12.93 -10.51
N ALA A 310 4.88 13.79 -11.26
CA ALA A 310 3.43 13.90 -11.21
C ALA A 310 2.75 12.55 -11.46
N ARG A 311 3.26 11.73 -12.39
CA ARG A 311 2.72 10.39 -12.64
C ARG A 311 2.69 9.52 -11.37
N GLN A 312 3.70 9.60 -10.50
CA GLN A 312 3.69 8.85 -9.23
C GLN A 312 2.61 9.38 -8.26
N TRP A 313 2.41 10.70 -8.22
CA TRP A 313 1.31 11.28 -7.45
C TRP A 313 -0.06 10.90 -8.02
N LEU A 314 -0.19 10.94 -9.35
CA LEU A 314 -1.41 10.62 -10.10
C LEU A 314 -1.79 9.13 -9.95
N ASP A 315 -0.80 8.22 -9.96
CA ASP A 315 -0.99 6.81 -9.62
C ASP A 315 -1.53 6.64 -8.18
N LEU A 316 -0.98 7.38 -7.19
CA LEU A 316 -1.37 7.31 -5.78
C LEU A 316 -2.80 7.84 -5.53
N VAL A 317 -3.17 8.97 -6.15
CA VAL A 317 -4.50 9.59 -5.99
C VAL A 317 -5.56 8.98 -6.94
N ARG A 318 -5.22 7.90 -7.65
CA ARG A 318 -6.12 7.15 -8.56
C ARG A 318 -6.66 8.00 -9.70
N TYR A 319 -5.81 8.88 -10.25
CA TYR A 319 -6.15 9.74 -11.37
C TYR A 319 -6.61 8.95 -12.60
N ALA A 320 -7.68 9.42 -13.24
CA ALA A 320 -8.10 8.97 -14.56
C ALA A 320 -8.78 10.11 -15.34
N ASP A 321 -8.59 10.11 -16.66
CA ASP A 321 -9.38 10.92 -17.60
C ASP A 321 -10.81 10.34 -17.83
N SER A 322 -11.19 9.31 -17.09
CA SER A 322 -12.50 8.64 -17.15
C SER A 322 -12.97 8.15 -15.77
N ASP A 323 -14.16 7.54 -15.70
CA ASP A 323 -14.79 7.08 -14.46
C ASP A 323 -14.20 5.77 -13.88
N GLY A 324 -13.36 5.05 -14.64
CA GLY A 324 -12.54 3.94 -14.18
C GLY A 324 -13.28 2.61 -13.96
N TYR A 325 -14.51 2.46 -14.47
CA TYR A 325 -15.37 1.30 -14.18
C TYR A 325 -16.13 0.77 -15.40
N ARG A 326 -17.16 -0.07 -15.19
CA ARG A 326 -17.82 -0.87 -16.25
C ARG A 326 -18.50 -0.02 -17.32
N ALA A 327 -19.12 1.09 -16.92
CA ALA A 327 -19.74 2.06 -17.80
C ALA A 327 -18.89 3.34 -17.78
N ASP A 328 -17.72 3.26 -18.43
CA ASP A 328 -16.67 4.26 -18.31
C ASP A 328 -17.02 5.58 -19.04
N GLY A 329 -17.37 6.61 -18.28
CA GLY A 329 -17.60 7.97 -18.78
C GLY A 329 -16.30 8.76 -18.88
N PHE A 330 -16.10 9.52 -19.97
CA PHE A 330 -14.96 10.44 -20.11
C PHE A 330 -15.15 11.69 -19.24
N ARG A 331 -14.06 12.17 -18.61
CA ARG A 331 -14.07 13.33 -17.69
C ARG A 331 -13.39 14.54 -18.36
N PRO A 332 -14.14 15.45 -19.01
CA PRO A 332 -13.59 16.44 -19.93
C PRO A 332 -12.65 17.49 -19.30
N ASP A 333 -12.72 17.70 -17.98
CA ASP A 333 -11.88 18.66 -17.25
C ASP A 333 -10.89 18.00 -16.28
N ALA A 334 -10.81 16.66 -16.21
CA ALA A 334 -9.90 15.96 -15.29
C ALA A 334 -8.43 16.33 -15.51
N TRP A 335 -8.04 16.53 -16.76
CA TRP A 335 -6.68 16.94 -17.18
C TRP A 335 -6.15 18.18 -16.47
N ARG A 336 -7.02 19.07 -15.98
CA ARG A 336 -6.61 20.26 -15.22
C ARG A 336 -5.90 19.88 -13.93
N TYR A 337 -6.37 18.84 -13.24
CA TYR A 337 -5.73 18.36 -12.02
C TYR A 337 -4.37 17.72 -12.30
N ARG A 338 -4.25 16.95 -13.39
CA ARG A 338 -2.95 16.42 -13.87
C ARG A 338 -1.94 17.54 -14.07
N ASP A 339 -2.33 18.60 -14.78
CA ASP A 339 -1.44 19.69 -15.12
C ASP A 339 -1.13 20.55 -13.88
N TYR A 340 -2.10 20.79 -12.99
CA TYR A 340 -1.88 21.39 -11.67
C TYR A 340 -0.83 20.63 -10.82
N VAL A 341 -0.81 19.29 -10.87
CA VAL A 341 0.20 18.49 -10.14
C VAL A 341 1.58 18.63 -10.78
N ILE A 342 1.67 18.63 -12.12
CA ILE A 342 2.92 18.87 -12.86
C ILE A 342 3.49 20.26 -12.53
N ASP A 343 2.65 21.29 -12.59
CA ASP A 343 3.02 22.68 -12.32
C ASP A 343 3.40 22.89 -10.85
N SER A 344 2.66 22.27 -9.91
CA SER A 344 3.00 22.34 -8.47
C SER A 344 4.37 21.75 -8.16
N LEU A 345 4.80 20.71 -8.88
CA LEU A 345 6.14 20.12 -8.73
C LEU A 345 7.22 20.97 -9.41
N ASN A 346 6.97 21.46 -10.64
CA ASN A 346 7.92 22.30 -11.37
C ASN A 346 8.14 23.69 -10.72
N GLN A 347 7.17 24.17 -9.93
CA GLN A 347 7.25 25.44 -9.20
C GLN A 347 7.82 25.31 -7.76
N ASP A 348 8.23 24.11 -7.33
CA ASP A 348 8.66 23.81 -5.94
C ASP A 348 7.61 24.28 -4.90
N LYS A 349 6.33 23.96 -5.15
CA LYS A 349 5.23 24.40 -4.28
C LYS A 349 5.39 23.80 -2.87
N PRO A 350 5.32 24.62 -1.80
CA PRO A 350 5.37 24.13 -0.43
C PRO A 350 4.36 23.00 -0.17
N TYR A 351 4.84 21.88 0.40
CA TYR A 351 4.04 20.67 0.53
C TYR A 351 2.79 20.88 1.41
N ASP A 352 2.86 21.73 2.44
CA ASP A 352 1.71 22.09 3.27
C ASP A 352 0.64 22.85 2.47
N ARG A 353 1.04 23.77 1.58
CA ARG A 353 0.14 24.44 0.63
C ARG A 353 -0.49 23.44 -0.34
N PHE A 354 0.32 22.56 -0.94
CA PHE A 354 -0.13 21.53 -1.87
C PHE A 354 -1.14 20.55 -1.24
N VAL A 355 -0.97 20.20 0.03
CA VAL A 355 -1.94 19.39 0.79
C VAL A 355 -3.24 20.17 1.07
N GLN A 356 -3.15 21.44 1.50
CA GLN A 356 -4.32 22.27 1.79
C GLN A 356 -5.20 22.50 0.55
N GLU A 357 -4.58 22.83 -0.58
CA GLU A 357 -5.29 23.05 -1.86
C GLU A 357 -6.06 21.79 -2.32
N GLN A 358 -5.55 20.59 -2.06
CA GLN A 358 -6.19 19.34 -2.46
C GLN A 358 -7.31 18.88 -1.54
N LEU A 359 -7.23 19.16 -0.24
CA LEU A 359 -8.21 18.69 0.74
C LEU A 359 -9.33 19.69 1.05
N ALA A 360 -9.10 20.99 0.81
CA ALA A 360 -10.07 22.06 1.12
C ALA A 360 -9.77 23.35 0.32
N GLY A 361 -9.33 23.24 -0.95
CA GLY A 361 -8.97 24.42 -1.75
C GLY A 361 -10.14 25.35 -2.05
N ASP A 362 -11.35 24.80 -2.16
CA ASP A 362 -12.61 25.53 -2.33
C ASP A 362 -13.06 26.29 -1.06
N GLU A 363 -12.89 25.71 0.12
CA GLU A 363 -13.23 26.34 1.41
C GLU A 363 -12.14 27.33 1.89
N LEU A 364 -10.85 27.00 1.68
CA LEU A 364 -9.74 27.83 2.16
C LEU A 364 -9.35 28.95 1.18
N PHE A 365 -9.44 28.70 -0.13
CA PHE A 365 -8.94 29.59 -1.17
C PHE A 365 -9.93 29.74 -2.35
N PRO A 366 -11.22 30.07 -2.12
CA PRO A 366 -12.28 30.07 -3.15
C PRO A 366 -11.99 30.95 -4.38
N ASP A 367 -11.22 32.03 -4.21
CA ASP A 367 -10.83 32.94 -5.31
C ASP A 367 -9.64 32.44 -6.15
N SER A 368 -9.07 31.25 -5.85
CA SER A 368 -7.90 30.69 -6.52
C SER A 368 -8.30 29.57 -7.50
N PRO A 369 -8.16 29.77 -8.83
CA PRO A 369 -8.46 28.74 -9.83
C PRO A 369 -7.66 27.46 -9.60
N ASP A 370 -6.38 27.58 -9.22
CA ASP A 370 -5.49 26.46 -8.94
C ASP A 370 -5.98 25.63 -7.74
N ALA A 371 -6.46 26.27 -6.68
CA ALA A 371 -6.99 25.57 -5.50
C ALA A 371 -8.34 24.89 -5.77
N LEU A 372 -9.19 25.51 -6.60
CA LEU A 372 -10.43 24.89 -7.09
C LEU A 372 -10.13 23.66 -7.96
N VAL A 373 -9.10 23.71 -8.80
CA VAL A 373 -8.61 22.56 -9.59
C VAL A 373 -7.99 21.50 -8.69
N ALA A 374 -7.18 21.89 -7.70
CA ALA A 374 -6.54 20.99 -6.74
C ALA A 374 -7.54 20.18 -5.91
N THR A 375 -8.68 20.79 -5.54
CA THR A 375 -9.81 20.13 -4.87
C THR A 375 -10.40 18.99 -5.74
N GLY A 376 -10.06 18.95 -7.02
CA GLY A 376 -10.20 17.79 -7.91
C GLY A 376 -9.60 16.48 -7.37
N PHE A 377 -8.64 16.52 -6.44
CA PHE A 377 -8.18 15.35 -5.67
C PHE A 377 -9.37 14.56 -5.10
N LEU A 378 -10.31 15.26 -4.46
CA LEU A 378 -11.49 14.66 -3.85
C LEU A 378 -12.46 14.06 -4.88
N ARG A 379 -12.28 14.32 -6.19
CA ARG A 379 -13.17 13.89 -7.29
C ARG A 379 -12.71 12.62 -8.00
N HIS A 380 -11.54 12.06 -7.68
CA HIS A 380 -11.00 10.84 -8.31
C HIS A 380 -11.61 9.51 -7.79
N TRP A 381 -12.84 9.56 -7.25
CA TRP A 381 -13.63 8.37 -6.96
C TRP A 381 -14.11 7.65 -8.24
N ILE A 382 -14.46 6.37 -8.11
CA ILE A 382 -15.17 5.61 -9.15
C ILE A 382 -16.62 6.11 -9.27
N TYR A 383 -17.10 6.28 -10.51
CA TYR A 383 -18.51 6.57 -10.81
C TYR A 383 -19.05 5.59 -11.86
N GLU A 384 -20.37 5.48 -11.96
CA GLU A 384 -21.05 4.62 -12.93
C GLU A 384 -22.42 5.23 -13.26
N TYR A 385 -22.53 5.96 -14.38
CA TYR A 385 -23.70 6.78 -14.73
C TYR A 385 -24.98 5.99 -15.04
N ASN A 386 -24.87 4.68 -15.28
CA ASN A 386 -26.00 3.78 -15.51
C ASN A 386 -26.44 3.01 -14.24
N ASN A 387 -25.76 3.21 -13.11
CA ASN A 387 -26.10 2.57 -11.84
C ASN A 387 -27.21 3.35 -11.11
N ARG A 388 -28.26 2.65 -10.67
CA ARG A 388 -29.43 3.26 -10.01
C ARG A 388 -29.43 3.09 -8.48
N ASP A 389 -28.46 2.37 -7.91
CA ASP A 389 -28.21 2.37 -6.46
C ASP A 389 -27.37 3.59 -6.07
N ALA A 390 -28.01 4.76 -6.05
CA ALA A 390 -27.37 6.01 -5.65
C ALA A 390 -26.85 5.98 -4.20
N ARG A 391 -27.43 5.14 -3.32
CA ARG A 391 -26.96 5.01 -1.92
C ARG A 391 -25.68 4.20 -1.84
N GLY A 392 -25.65 3.00 -2.42
CA GLY A 392 -24.46 2.16 -2.49
C GLY A 392 -23.31 2.86 -3.21
N GLN A 393 -23.61 3.58 -4.30
CA GLN A 393 -22.62 4.38 -5.02
C GLN A 393 -22.09 5.55 -4.15
N TRP A 394 -22.94 6.27 -3.42
CA TRP A 394 -22.49 7.35 -2.52
C TRP A 394 -21.67 6.81 -1.33
N ASP A 395 -22.07 5.69 -0.74
CA ASP A 395 -21.32 5.06 0.35
C ASP A 395 -19.95 4.55 -0.12
N LEU A 396 -19.85 4.03 -1.35
CA LEU A 396 -18.57 3.69 -1.99
C LEU A 396 -17.69 4.93 -2.19
N ILE A 397 -18.23 6.00 -2.79
CA ILE A 397 -17.49 7.26 -3.02
C ILE A 397 -16.92 7.82 -1.71
N LEU A 398 -17.73 7.95 -0.66
CA LEU A 398 -17.29 8.44 0.64
C LEU A 398 -16.23 7.53 1.28
N ASN A 399 -16.28 6.22 1.03
CA ASN A 399 -15.24 5.31 1.47
C ASN A 399 -13.95 5.50 0.65
N GLU A 400 -14.00 5.62 -0.67
CA GLU A 400 -12.80 5.78 -1.50
C GLU A 400 -12.05 7.08 -1.21
N VAL A 401 -12.76 8.18 -0.99
CA VAL A 401 -12.14 9.46 -0.58
C VAL A 401 -11.47 9.33 0.80
N THR A 402 -12.13 8.64 1.75
CA THR A 402 -11.58 8.37 3.09
C THR A 402 -10.35 7.47 3.03
N ASP A 403 -10.45 6.36 2.32
CA ASP A 403 -9.40 5.36 2.14
C ASP A 403 -8.17 5.99 1.47
N THR A 404 -8.37 6.72 0.36
CA THR A 404 -7.27 7.34 -0.43
C THR A 404 -6.62 8.51 0.32
N THR A 405 -7.38 9.32 1.06
CA THR A 405 -6.80 10.37 1.93
C THR A 405 -5.84 9.77 2.96
N ALA A 406 -6.23 8.65 3.59
CA ALA A 406 -5.41 7.99 4.60
C ALA A 406 -4.16 7.33 4.00
N ASP A 407 -4.30 6.69 2.83
CA ASP A 407 -3.18 6.13 2.07
C ASP A 407 -2.15 7.22 1.71
N VAL A 408 -2.61 8.32 1.11
CA VAL A 408 -1.74 9.36 0.51
C VAL A 408 -1.11 10.28 1.55
N PHE A 409 -1.90 10.82 2.49
CA PHE A 409 -1.43 11.90 3.38
C PHE A 409 -1.02 11.42 4.77
N LEU A 410 -1.46 10.23 5.20
CA LEU A 410 -1.08 9.64 6.49
C LEU A 410 -0.11 8.45 6.34
N GLY A 411 -0.06 7.81 5.16
CA GLY A 411 0.64 6.54 4.97
C GLY A 411 0.00 5.38 5.72
N LEU A 412 -1.30 5.45 6.02
CA LEU A 412 -2.01 4.50 6.88
C LEU A 412 -3.20 3.86 6.18
N GLY A 413 -3.10 2.55 5.93
CA GLY A 413 -4.16 1.73 5.34
C GLY A 413 -5.37 1.56 6.26
N LEU A 414 -6.25 2.56 6.30
CA LEU A 414 -7.44 2.56 7.14
C LEU A 414 -8.58 1.63 6.65
N GLN A 415 -8.45 1.01 5.47
CA GLN A 415 -9.52 0.29 4.77
C GLN A 415 -10.13 -0.87 5.57
N CYS A 416 -9.31 -1.55 6.40
CA CYS A 416 -9.78 -2.63 7.25
C CYS A 416 -10.55 -2.13 8.49
N ALA A 417 -10.24 -0.92 8.98
CA ALA A 417 -10.91 -0.32 10.14
C ALA A 417 -12.42 -0.07 9.88
N ARG A 418 -12.82 0.07 8.61
CA ARG A 418 -14.22 0.20 8.15
C ARG A 418 -15.18 -0.84 8.76
N CYS A 419 -14.78 -2.12 8.84
CA CYS A 419 -15.69 -3.21 9.21
C CYS A 419 -15.51 -3.73 10.64
N HIS A 420 -14.35 -3.50 11.25
CA HIS A 420 -13.96 -3.88 12.61
C HIS A 420 -12.70 -3.10 12.99
N ASP A 421 -12.30 -3.05 14.26
CA ASP A 421 -11.01 -2.43 14.64
C ASP A 421 -9.83 -3.06 13.87
N HIS A 422 -8.82 -2.26 13.54
CA HIS A 422 -7.74 -2.67 12.65
C HIS A 422 -6.95 -3.87 13.21
N LYS A 423 -6.59 -4.81 12.32
CA LYS A 423 -6.13 -6.16 12.71
C LYS A 423 -4.76 -6.17 13.40
N TYR A 424 -3.90 -5.22 13.02
CA TYR A 424 -2.50 -5.14 13.46
C TYR A 424 -2.25 -3.81 14.17
N ASP A 425 -2.37 -2.71 13.43
CA ASP A 425 -2.14 -1.34 13.92
C ASP A 425 -3.21 -0.85 14.91
N PRO A 426 -2.88 0.08 15.82
CA PRO A 426 -3.81 0.62 16.80
C PRO A 426 -4.73 1.68 16.20
N LEU A 427 -5.59 1.27 15.27
CA LEU A 427 -6.60 2.10 14.61
C LEU A 427 -7.98 1.47 14.83
N LEU A 428 -8.96 2.23 15.31
CA LEU A 428 -10.28 1.69 15.66
C LEU A 428 -11.33 2.00 14.59
N GLN A 429 -12.40 1.21 14.53
CA GLN A 429 -13.51 1.45 13.60
C GLN A 429 -14.16 2.82 13.83
N ARG A 430 -14.24 3.28 15.08
CA ARG A 430 -14.72 4.63 15.39
C ARG A 430 -13.85 5.73 14.75
N ASP A 431 -12.55 5.50 14.57
CA ASP A 431 -11.63 6.50 14.04
C ASP A 431 -11.69 6.53 12.51
N TYR A 432 -11.93 5.38 11.84
CA TYR A 432 -12.34 5.34 10.42
C TYR A 432 -13.56 6.22 10.14
N TYR A 433 -14.65 6.00 10.89
CA TYR A 433 -15.89 6.76 10.68
C TYR A 433 -15.79 8.22 11.11
N ARG A 434 -14.83 8.59 11.99
CA ARG A 434 -14.53 10.00 12.31
C ARG A 434 -13.75 10.71 11.20
N LEU A 435 -12.85 10.02 10.49
CA LEU A 435 -12.24 10.57 9.27
C LEU A 435 -13.28 10.68 8.15
N ARG A 436 -14.08 9.64 7.92
CA ARG A 436 -15.19 9.65 6.95
C ARG A 436 -16.20 10.77 7.20
N ALA A 437 -16.44 11.14 8.46
CA ALA A 437 -17.34 12.22 8.83
C ALA A 437 -16.86 13.61 8.35
N VAL A 438 -15.57 13.80 8.05
CA VAL A 438 -15.07 15.02 7.40
C VAL A 438 -15.58 15.10 5.97
N PHE A 439 -15.43 14.02 5.20
CA PHE A 439 -15.87 13.93 3.81
C PHE A 439 -17.40 13.77 3.65
N ALA A 440 -18.11 13.40 4.72
CA ALA A 440 -19.56 13.30 4.74
C ALA A 440 -20.30 14.65 4.52
N GLY A 441 -19.60 15.78 4.41
CA GLY A 441 -20.14 17.06 3.95
C GLY A 441 -20.11 17.28 2.42
N LEU A 442 -19.36 16.47 1.66
CA LEU A 442 -19.06 16.71 0.25
C LEU A 442 -20.32 16.76 -0.64
N LEU A 443 -20.33 17.65 -1.63
CA LEU A 443 -21.42 17.76 -2.62
C LEU A 443 -20.87 17.50 -4.04
N PRO A 444 -21.31 16.44 -4.76
CA PRO A 444 -20.79 16.10 -6.08
C PRO A 444 -21.45 16.97 -7.17
N LYS A 445 -21.19 18.28 -7.12
CA LYS A 445 -21.64 19.27 -8.13
C LYS A 445 -20.68 19.29 -9.31
N ASP A 446 -21.21 19.38 -10.51
CA ASP A 446 -20.42 19.61 -11.73
C ASP A 446 -20.69 21.05 -12.24
N GLY A 447 -19.85 21.55 -13.15
CA GLY A 447 -20.01 22.90 -13.72
C GLY A 447 -19.43 24.05 -12.89
N THR A 448 -18.55 23.79 -11.91
CA THR A 448 -17.76 24.84 -11.23
C THR A 448 -16.89 25.56 -12.26
N VAL A 449 -17.03 26.88 -12.38
CA VAL A 449 -16.25 27.69 -13.33
C VAL A 449 -14.85 27.94 -12.78
N ILE A 450 -13.83 27.43 -13.48
CA ILE A 450 -12.42 27.66 -13.17
C ILE A 450 -11.93 28.88 -13.96
N ALA A 451 -11.98 30.06 -13.36
CA ALA A 451 -11.50 31.32 -13.92
C ALA A 451 -11.17 32.32 -12.80
N SER A 452 -10.30 33.30 -13.05
CA SER A 452 -10.01 34.35 -12.07
C SER A 452 -11.20 35.29 -11.85
N THR A 453 -11.24 36.00 -10.72
CA THR A 453 -12.31 36.96 -10.39
C THR A 453 -12.53 38.02 -11.48
N ALA A 454 -11.47 38.43 -12.18
CA ALA A 454 -11.55 39.41 -13.27
C ALA A 454 -12.15 38.81 -14.56
N GLU A 455 -11.80 37.57 -14.90
CA GLU A 455 -12.39 36.84 -16.02
C GLU A 455 -13.87 36.54 -15.77
N LEU A 456 -14.23 36.12 -14.53
CA LEU A 456 -15.61 35.93 -14.11
C LEU A 456 -16.43 37.21 -14.27
N GLN A 457 -15.95 38.36 -13.79
CA GLN A 457 -16.64 39.64 -13.93
C GLN A 457 -16.78 40.10 -15.39
N SER A 458 -15.77 39.88 -16.22
CA SER A 458 -15.83 40.20 -17.65
C SER A 458 -16.80 39.27 -18.40
N HIS A 459 -16.82 37.99 -18.04
CA HIS A 459 -17.73 37.00 -18.61
C HIS A 459 -19.17 37.26 -18.18
N GLU A 460 -19.43 37.64 -16.92
CA GLU A 460 -20.77 37.97 -16.41
C GLU A 460 -21.39 39.17 -17.16
N GLN A 461 -20.61 40.21 -17.45
CA GLN A 461 -21.07 41.37 -18.23
C GLN A 461 -21.38 41.04 -19.70
N ALA A 462 -20.56 40.21 -20.34
CA ALA A 462 -20.81 39.68 -21.69
C ALA A 462 -22.06 38.77 -21.70
N LEU A 463 -22.14 37.86 -20.72
CA LEU A 463 -23.25 36.94 -20.54
C LEU A 463 -24.57 37.67 -20.32
N ASP A 464 -24.65 38.71 -19.48
CA ASP A 464 -25.87 39.51 -19.29
C ASP A 464 -26.32 40.19 -20.60
N THR A 465 -25.36 40.68 -21.39
CA THR A 465 -25.60 41.29 -22.71
C THR A 465 -26.16 40.24 -23.68
N TRP A 466 -25.53 39.07 -23.76
CA TRP A 466 -25.96 37.95 -24.58
C TRP A 466 -27.33 37.39 -24.12
N MET A 467 -27.53 37.19 -22.81
CA MET A 467 -28.79 36.72 -22.23
C MET A 467 -29.95 37.65 -22.58
N SER A 468 -29.73 38.96 -22.45
CA SER A 468 -30.72 39.99 -22.79
C SER A 468 -31.04 40.01 -24.28
N ALA A 469 -30.02 39.93 -25.14
CA ALA A 469 -30.18 39.94 -26.59
C ALA A 469 -30.83 38.65 -27.15
N THR A 470 -30.61 37.52 -26.50
CA THR A 470 -31.07 36.19 -26.96
C THR A 470 -32.34 35.67 -26.27
N ALA A 471 -32.90 36.43 -25.31
CA ALA A 471 -33.99 36.00 -24.44
C ALA A 471 -35.19 35.37 -25.19
N GLU A 472 -35.64 35.99 -26.29
CA GLU A 472 -36.76 35.46 -27.08
C GLU A 472 -36.41 34.13 -27.76
N ILE A 473 -35.25 34.05 -28.42
CA ILE A 473 -34.79 32.85 -29.15
C ILE A 473 -34.60 31.69 -28.16
N ARG A 474 -34.01 31.97 -26.99
CA ARG A 474 -33.86 31.00 -25.90
C ARG A 474 -35.20 30.57 -25.31
N GLY A 475 -36.17 31.48 -25.19
CA GLY A 475 -37.54 31.15 -24.81
C GLY A 475 -38.18 30.17 -25.80
N GLN A 476 -38.12 30.46 -27.10
CA GLN A 476 -38.66 29.57 -28.14
C GLN A 476 -37.95 28.20 -28.20
N ILE A 477 -36.63 28.15 -27.91
CA ILE A 477 -35.89 26.89 -27.77
C ILE A 477 -36.38 26.13 -26.54
N ALA A 478 -36.50 26.80 -25.39
CA ALA A 478 -36.95 26.18 -24.14
C ALA A 478 -38.36 25.62 -24.27
N GLU A 479 -39.33 26.37 -24.81
CA GLU A 479 -40.70 25.91 -25.07
C GLU A 479 -40.75 24.66 -25.96
N LEU A 480 -39.90 24.61 -26.99
CA LEU A 480 -39.82 23.48 -27.92
C LEU A 480 -39.19 22.24 -27.27
N GLU A 481 -38.14 22.43 -26.48
CA GLU A 481 -37.44 21.34 -25.79
C GLU A 481 -38.20 20.84 -24.54
N GLN A 482 -39.02 21.68 -23.90
CA GLN A 482 -39.71 21.41 -22.63
C GLN A 482 -40.43 20.05 -22.57
N PRO A 483 -41.32 19.67 -23.51
CA PRO A 483 -42.02 18.37 -23.43
C PRO A 483 -41.06 17.18 -23.53
N TYR A 484 -39.93 17.33 -24.24
CA TYR A 484 -38.90 16.29 -24.33
C TYR A 484 -38.05 16.24 -23.05
N ARG A 485 -37.79 17.39 -22.42
CA ARG A 485 -37.08 17.49 -21.13
C ARG A 485 -37.92 16.93 -19.98
N ASP A 486 -39.23 17.19 -19.96
CA ASP A 486 -40.15 16.60 -19.00
C ASP A 486 -40.24 15.06 -19.17
N ASP A 487 -40.37 14.56 -20.41
CA ASP A 487 -40.34 13.13 -20.72
C ASP A 487 -39.02 12.45 -20.30
N ALA A 488 -37.88 13.09 -20.61
CA ALA A 488 -36.55 12.62 -20.22
C ALA A 488 -36.41 12.59 -18.69
N ARG A 489 -36.79 13.66 -17.99
CA ARG A 489 -36.72 13.76 -16.53
C ARG A 489 -37.58 12.70 -15.84
N ILE A 490 -38.82 12.53 -16.28
CA ILE A 490 -39.75 11.55 -15.69
C ILE A 490 -39.16 10.14 -15.82
N LYS A 491 -38.74 9.74 -17.03
CA LYS A 491 -38.13 8.42 -17.27
C LYS A 491 -36.80 8.22 -16.56
N ALA A 492 -35.98 9.26 -16.41
CA ALA A 492 -34.75 9.20 -15.64
C ALA A 492 -35.03 8.94 -14.16
N ILE A 493 -35.97 9.67 -13.57
CA ILE A 493 -36.39 9.53 -12.16
C ILE A 493 -37.06 8.17 -11.91
N GLU A 494 -37.91 7.68 -12.81
CA GLU A 494 -38.61 6.39 -12.70
C GLU A 494 -37.72 5.15 -12.82
N MET A 495 -36.43 5.30 -13.16
CA MET A 495 -35.44 4.22 -13.11
C MET A 495 -34.83 4.00 -11.71
N PHE A 496 -35.05 4.90 -10.75
CA PHE A 496 -34.47 4.81 -9.41
C PHE A 496 -35.39 4.04 -8.43
N PRO A 497 -34.83 3.51 -7.32
CA PRO A 497 -35.63 3.00 -6.20
C PRO A 497 -36.59 4.05 -5.62
N PRO A 498 -37.76 3.66 -5.09
CA PRO A 498 -38.81 4.61 -4.69
C PRO A 498 -38.42 5.67 -3.63
N ASP A 499 -37.41 5.42 -2.82
CA ASP A 499 -36.91 6.40 -1.85
C ASP A 499 -36.01 7.46 -2.52
N VAL A 500 -35.20 7.06 -3.50
CA VAL A 500 -34.42 7.99 -4.34
C VAL A 500 -35.33 8.75 -5.30
N GLU A 501 -36.38 8.11 -5.82
CA GLU A 501 -37.47 8.77 -6.57
C GLU A 501 -38.12 9.90 -5.74
N ALA A 502 -38.44 9.64 -4.46
CA ALA A 502 -39.00 10.65 -3.56
C ALA A 502 -38.02 11.81 -3.31
N ILE A 503 -36.72 11.53 -3.13
CA ILE A 503 -35.67 12.55 -3.02
C ILE A 503 -35.62 13.43 -4.28
N LEU A 504 -35.61 12.82 -5.48
CA LEU A 504 -35.57 13.53 -6.76
C LEU A 504 -36.83 14.37 -7.03
N LYS A 505 -38.00 13.97 -6.51
CA LYS A 505 -39.28 14.69 -6.64
C LYS A 505 -39.53 15.73 -5.53
N SER A 506 -38.82 15.66 -4.40
CA SER A 506 -38.95 16.61 -3.28
C SER A 506 -38.46 18.02 -3.62
N ALA A 507 -38.97 19.04 -2.93
CA ALA A 507 -38.43 20.41 -3.02
C ALA A 507 -37.13 20.54 -2.19
N PRO A 508 -36.16 21.39 -2.57
CA PRO A 508 -34.85 21.46 -1.90
C PRO A 508 -34.92 21.72 -0.38
N HIS A 509 -35.88 22.51 0.09
CA HIS A 509 -36.08 22.82 1.51
C HIS A 509 -36.68 21.65 2.33
N GLN A 510 -37.04 20.54 1.70
CA GLN A 510 -37.63 19.36 2.34
C GLN A 510 -36.59 18.25 2.57
N ARG A 511 -35.37 18.40 2.04
CA ARG A 511 -34.31 17.39 2.06
C ARG A 511 -33.40 17.58 3.26
N SER A 512 -33.06 16.49 3.93
CA SER A 512 -31.90 16.45 4.83
C SER A 512 -30.58 16.57 4.04
N PRO A 513 -29.44 16.87 4.69
CA PRO A 513 -28.15 17.00 4.01
C PRO A 513 -27.75 15.77 3.16
N LEU A 514 -28.02 14.55 3.66
CA LEU A 514 -27.78 13.31 2.92
C LEU A 514 -28.69 13.18 1.69
N GLU A 515 -29.95 13.61 1.79
CA GLU A 515 -30.87 13.61 0.65
C GLU A 515 -30.50 14.65 -0.39
N GLN A 516 -29.89 15.78 0.02
CA GLN A 516 -29.33 16.76 -0.92
C GLN A 516 -28.07 16.21 -1.64
N GLN A 517 -27.25 15.39 -0.97
CA GLN A 517 -26.13 14.68 -1.60
C GLN A 517 -26.61 13.63 -2.61
N LEU A 518 -27.53 12.76 -2.18
CA LEU A 518 -28.13 11.73 -3.04
C LEU A 518 -28.88 12.36 -4.23
N TYR A 519 -29.55 13.49 -4.03
CA TYR A 519 -30.12 14.29 -5.10
C TYR A 519 -29.03 14.70 -6.11
N HIS A 520 -27.94 15.35 -5.68
CA HIS A 520 -26.88 15.76 -6.60
C HIS A 520 -26.25 14.57 -7.34
N LEU A 521 -25.94 13.47 -6.66
CA LEU A 521 -25.32 12.29 -7.30
C LEU A 521 -26.23 11.64 -8.36
N ALA A 522 -27.52 11.46 -8.03
CA ALA A 522 -28.50 10.85 -8.92
C ALA A 522 -28.93 11.79 -10.06
N TRP A 523 -28.99 13.10 -9.81
CA TRP A 523 -29.43 14.08 -10.80
C TRP A 523 -28.45 14.22 -11.98
N ARG A 524 -27.16 13.91 -11.81
CA ARG A 524 -26.19 13.79 -12.94
C ARG A 524 -26.69 12.84 -14.05
N GLN A 525 -27.48 11.82 -13.68
CA GLN A 525 -28.07 10.86 -14.62
C GLN A 525 -29.34 11.39 -15.31
N VAL A 526 -29.96 12.44 -14.76
CA VAL A 526 -31.02 13.25 -15.40
C VAL A 526 -30.40 14.24 -16.38
N ASP A 527 -29.29 14.89 -15.99
CA ASP A 527 -28.59 15.86 -16.85
C ASP A 527 -27.98 15.18 -18.10
N TYR A 528 -27.43 13.97 -17.96
CA TYR A 528 -27.02 13.15 -19.11
C TYR A 528 -28.16 12.92 -20.13
N GLU A 529 -29.40 12.71 -19.66
CA GLU A 529 -30.57 12.57 -20.55
C GLU A 529 -31.00 13.90 -21.19
N TYR A 530 -30.57 15.04 -20.64
CA TYR A 530 -30.68 16.36 -21.29
C TYR A 530 -29.58 16.61 -22.32
N GLU A 531 -28.38 16.06 -22.15
CA GLU A 531 -27.30 16.13 -23.16
C GLU A 531 -27.68 15.36 -24.43
N VAL A 532 -28.19 14.13 -24.27
CA VAL A 532 -28.63 13.29 -25.40
C VAL A 532 -30.04 13.58 -25.91
N LEU A 533 -30.74 14.57 -25.33
CA LEU A 533 -32.08 15.05 -25.70
C LEU A 533 -32.22 15.30 -27.21
N ASP A 534 -31.13 15.77 -27.83
CA ASP A 534 -31.06 16.12 -29.25
C ASP A 534 -31.36 14.95 -30.19
N ASN A 535 -31.26 13.70 -29.71
CA ASN A 535 -31.64 12.46 -30.42
C ASN A 535 -33.14 12.11 -30.31
N ARG A 536 -33.83 12.67 -29.31
CA ARG A 536 -35.27 12.45 -29.05
C ARG A 536 -36.15 13.34 -29.94
N ILE A 537 -35.70 14.57 -30.23
CA ILE A 537 -36.40 15.58 -31.04
C ILE A 537 -36.28 15.25 -32.53
N LYS A 538 -37.40 15.20 -33.27
CA LYS A 538 -37.49 14.70 -34.65
C LYS A 538 -38.51 15.49 -35.49
N GLY A 539 -38.40 15.40 -36.82
CA GLY A 539 -39.29 16.07 -37.78
C GLY A 539 -39.25 17.59 -37.65
N ASP A 540 -40.38 18.25 -37.94
CA ASP A 540 -40.55 19.70 -37.96
C ASP A 540 -40.04 20.40 -36.69
N ALA A 541 -40.19 19.77 -35.52
CA ALA A 541 -39.65 20.27 -34.25
C ALA A 541 -38.11 20.33 -34.26
N LYS A 542 -37.44 19.33 -34.85
CA LYS A 542 -35.99 19.32 -34.99
C LYS A 542 -35.52 20.39 -35.98
N ASP A 543 -36.22 20.57 -37.09
CA ASP A 543 -35.86 21.58 -38.08
C ASP A 543 -36.07 23.00 -37.55
N ARG A 544 -37.16 23.25 -36.79
CA ARG A 544 -37.37 24.53 -36.08
C ARG A 544 -36.29 24.76 -35.02
N LEU A 545 -35.92 23.75 -34.23
CA LEU A 545 -34.84 23.85 -33.24
C LEU A 545 -33.48 24.16 -33.90
N LEU A 546 -33.18 23.52 -35.03
CA LEU A 546 -31.96 23.79 -35.81
C LEU A 546 -31.97 25.15 -36.52
N ALA A 547 -33.14 25.76 -36.74
CA ALA A 547 -33.26 27.14 -37.22
C ALA A 547 -33.03 28.13 -36.07
N LEU A 548 -33.70 27.94 -34.93
CA LEU A 548 -33.54 28.78 -33.73
C LEU A 548 -32.10 28.79 -33.22
N ARG A 549 -31.42 27.63 -33.17
CA ARG A 549 -30.00 27.57 -32.78
C ARG A 549 -29.04 28.26 -33.77
N ARG A 550 -29.40 28.39 -35.06
CA ARG A 550 -28.62 29.21 -36.01
C ARG A 550 -28.81 30.70 -35.75
N GLN A 551 -30.05 31.13 -35.52
CA GLN A 551 -30.34 32.52 -35.12
C GLN A 551 -29.62 32.86 -33.80
N LEU A 552 -29.58 31.93 -32.84
CA LEU A 552 -28.83 32.08 -31.60
C LEU A 552 -27.33 32.31 -31.87
N SER A 553 -26.72 31.55 -32.79
CA SER A 553 -25.29 31.70 -33.13
C SER A 553 -24.90 33.00 -33.82
N GLU A 554 -25.85 33.84 -34.25
CA GLU A 554 -25.57 35.20 -34.74
C GLU A 554 -25.16 36.16 -33.60
N PHE A 555 -25.38 35.73 -32.34
CA PHE A 555 -25.07 36.45 -31.10
C PHE A 555 -23.79 35.96 -30.40
N ASP A 556 -23.10 34.89 -30.88
CA ASP A 556 -21.88 34.29 -30.28
C ASP A 556 -20.63 35.20 -30.28
N ARG A 557 -20.83 36.51 -30.46
CA ARG A 557 -19.84 37.60 -30.54
C ARG A 557 -20.14 38.74 -29.55
N LEU A 558 -21.13 38.55 -28.67
CA LEU A 558 -21.49 39.42 -27.54
C LEU A 558 -20.87 38.84 -26.27
#